data_AF-A0A959VPK8-F1
#
_entry.id   AF-A0A959VPK8-F1
#
_cell.length_a   1.000
_cell.length_b   1.000
_cell.length_c   1.000
_cell.angle_alpha   90.00
_cell.angle_beta   90.00
_cell.angle_gamma   90.00
#
_symmetry.space_group_name_H-M   'P 1'
#
loop_
_entity.id
_entity.type
_entity.pdbx_description
1 polymer ?
#
loop_
_entity_poly.entity_id
_entity_poly.type
_entity_poly.pdbx_seq_one_letter_code
_entity_poly.pdbx_strand_id
1 'polypeptide(L)'
;RPADPPSQDFIMRNAMDSQEVAVGWWPGDDRYPKPAFYAYAHPAEDGYSGRDLSPVPGGWNDELGEYVLDHEAAAVTGNPEQAVIDFCGEIFSHACNVCDWNPALAASAAGDPPPIR
;
A
#
# COMPACT_ATOMS: atom_id res chain seq x y z
N ARG A 1 9.00 -7.97 10.10
CA ARG A 1 10.41 -8.38 10.35
C ARG A 1 11.22 -7.11 10.55
N PRO A 2 12.39 -7.09 11.22
CA PRO A 2 13.20 -5.85 11.30
C PRO A 2 13.60 -5.35 9.90
N ALA A 3 13.68 -4.03 9.72
CA ALA A 3 14.13 -3.38 8.49
C ALA A 3 14.98 -2.13 8.82
N ASP A 4 15.88 -1.75 7.92
CA ASP A 4 16.65 -0.52 8.08
C ASP A 4 15.81 0.69 7.66
N PRO A 5 15.62 1.70 8.54
CA PRO A 5 14.81 2.87 8.20
C PRO A 5 15.38 3.66 7.02
N PRO A 6 14.51 4.29 6.20
CA PRO A 6 14.94 5.00 5.00
C PRO A 6 15.62 6.35 5.31
N SER A 7 15.50 6.85 6.53
CA SER A 7 16.17 8.07 7.01
C SER A 7 16.58 7.94 8.48
N GLN A 8 17.60 8.71 8.87
CA GLN A 8 18.03 8.88 10.26
C GLN A 8 17.24 9.97 11.01
N ASP A 9 16.33 10.67 10.32
CA ASP A 9 15.44 11.66 10.93
C ASP A 9 14.52 11.00 11.95
N PHE A 10 14.19 11.75 13.01
CA PHE A 10 13.50 11.21 14.18
C PHE A 10 12.21 10.45 13.84
N ILE A 11 11.41 10.90 12.87
CA ILE A 11 10.14 10.24 12.55
C ILE A 11 10.41 8.89 11.87
N MET A 12 11.04 8.89 10.68
CA MET A 12 11.25 7.66 9.90
C MET A 12 12.11 6.64 10.66
N ARG A 13 13.16 7.07 11.35
CA ARG A 13 14.05 6.18 12.12
C ARG A 13 13.32 5.37 13.20
N ASN A 14 12.25 5.92 13.79
CA ASN A 14 11.51 5.26 14.87
C ASN A 14 10.17 4.66 14.39
N ALA A 15 9.67 5.05 13.20
CA ALA A 15 8.41 4.56 12.66
C ALA A 15 8.58 3.42 11.65
N MET A 16 9.70 3.39 10.93
CA MET A 16 9.95 2.47 9.81
C MET A 16 11.15 1.56 10.09
N ASP A 17 11.23 0.98 11.29
CA ASP A 17 12.30 0.05 11.72
C ASP A 17 11.95 -1.43 11.48
N SER A 18 10.83 -1.65 10.78
CA SER A 18 10.21 -2.93 10.54
C SER A 18 9.67 -2.97 9.12
N GLN A 19 9.71 -4.14 8.50
CA GLN A 19 9.00 -4.39 7.27
C GLN A 19 7.51 -4.12 7.46
N GLU A 20 6.94 -3.30 6.59
CA GLU A 20 5.55 -2.87 6.67
C GLU A 20 4.93 -2.69 5.29
N VAL A 21 3.60 -2.73 5.26
CA VAL A 21 2.79 -2.25 4.15
C VAL A 21 1.83 -1.22 4.72
N ALA A 22 1.77 -0.07 4.09
CA ALA A 22 0.86 1.00 4.46
C ALA A 22 -0.06 1.29 3.29
N VAL A 23 -1.34 1.48 3.59
CA VAL A 23 -2.34 1.97 2.65
C VAL A 23 -3.04 3.16 3.30
N GLY A 24 -3.49 4.11 2.49
CA GLY A 24 -4.14 5.28 3.05
C GLY A 24 -4.64 6.23 1.98
N TRP A 25 -4.98 7.43 2.43
CA TRP A 25 -5.41 8.52 1.59
C TRP A 25 -4.68 9.79 1.99
N TRP A 26 -4.36 10.64 1.04
CA TRP A 26 -3.85 11.98 1.30
C TRP A 26 -4.45 12.99 0.31
N PRO A 27 -4.51 14.29 0.69
CA PRO A 27 -5.11 15.32 -0.15
C PRO A 27 -4.25 15.75 -1.35
N GLY A 28 -3.03 15.21 -1.47
CA GLY A 28 -2.03 15.65 -2.43
C GLY A 28 -0.92 16.50 -1.81
N ASP A 29 0.17 16.69 -2.56
CA ASP A 29 1.33 17.52 -2.24
C ASP A 29 2.03 18.02 -3.52
N ASP A 30 3.22 18.61 -3.40
CA ASP A 30 3.99 19.14 -4.54
C ASP A 30 4.43 18.05 -5.54
N ARG A 31 4.58 16.79 -5.11
CA ARG A 31 4.95 15.65 -5.98
C ARG A 31 3.72 15.06 -6.66
N TYR A 32 2.58 15.07 -5.98
CA TYR A 32 1.31 14.59 -6.50
C TYR A 32 0.16 15.53 -6.09
N PRO A 33 -0.20 16.54 -6.92
CA PRO A 33 -1.05 17.66 -6.51
C PRO A 33 -2.56 17.34 -6.53
N LYS A 34 -2.93 16.08 -6.38
CA LYS A 34 -4.32 15.60 -6.39
C LYS A 34 -4.58 14.70 -5.20
N PRO A 35 -5.81 14.65 -4.67
CA PRO A 35 -6.18 13.67 -3.66
C PRO A 35 -6.12 12.26 -4.22
N ALA A 36 -5.50 11.34 -3.48
CA ALA A 36 -5.33 9.96 -3.92
C ALA A 36 -5.29 8.99 -2.76
N PHE A 37 -5.59 7.73 -3.07
CA PHE A 37 -5.27 6.59 -2.23
C PHE A 37 -3.88 6.07 -2.59
N TYR A 38 -3.07 5.74 -1.59
CA TYR A 38 -1.74 5.14 -1.79
C TYR A 38 -1.67 3.74 -1.21
N ALA A 39 -0.70 3.00 -1.71
CA ALA A 39 -0.13 1.88 -1.00
C ALA A 39 1.38 1.76 -1.27
N TYR A 40 2.16 1.51 -0.22
CA TYR A 40 3.59 1.21 -0.33
C TYR A 40 3.99 0.08 0.61
N ALA A 41 5.12 -0.55 0.31
CA ALA A 41 5.82 -1.46 1.20
C ALA A 41 7.18 -0.86 1.58
N HIS A 42 7.59 -1.05 2.83
CA HIS A 42 8.92 -0.68 3.29
C HIS A 42 9.68 -1.92 3.81
N PRO A 43 10.91 -2.17 3.31
CA PRO A 43 11.35 -1.73 1.98
C PRO A 43 10.45 -2.34 0.91
N ALA A 44 10.40 -1.71 -0.26
CA ALA A 44 9.78 -2.33 -1.43
C ALA A 44 10.70 -3.44 -1.93
N GLU A 45 10.30 -4.69 -1.70
CA GLU A 45 11.03 -5.89 -2.13
C GLU A 45 10.96 -6.08 -3.66
N ASP A 46 11.87 -6.88 -4.21
CA ASP A 46 11.93 -7.16 -5.65
C ASP A 46 10.59 -7.71 -6.17
N GLY A 47 10.09 -7.10 -7.25
CA GLY A 47 8.80 -7.47 -7.84
C GLY A 47 7.58 -6.82 -7.17
N TYR A 48 7.76 -6.02 -6.10
CA TYR A 48 6.66 -5.31 -5.48
C TYR A 48 5.95 -4.36 -6.45
N SER A 49 6.67 -3.64 -7.31
CA SER A 49 6.12 -2.70 -8.31
C SER A 49 5.47 -3.36 -9.54
N GLY A 50 5.60 -4.67 -9.70
CA GLY A 50 5.17 -5.39 -10.91
C GLY A 50 3.75 -5.95 -10.88
N ARG A 51 2.90 -5.55 -9.92
CA ARG A 51 1.54 -6.09 -9.80
C ARG A 51 0.64 -5.49 -10.88
N ASP A 52 0.06 -6.36 -11.71
CA ASP A 52 -1.11 -6.00 -12.51
C ASP A 52 -2.34 -5.93 -11.60
N LEU A 53 -2.97 -4.76 -11.55
CA LEU A 53 -4.17 -4.51 -10.74
C LEU A 53 -5.47 -4.74 -11.52
N SER A 54 -5.43 -4.96 -12.83
CA SER A 54 -6.65 -5.11 -13.63
C SER A 54 -7.56 -6.22 -13.07
N PRO A 55 -8.87 -5.95 -12.85
CA PRO A 55 -9.64 -4.77 -13.27
C PRO A 55 -9.75 -3.65 -12.24
N VAL A 56 -9.07 -3.74 -11.10
CA VAL A 56 -9.06 -2.74 -10.03
C VAL A 56 -8.37 -1.46 -10.53
N PRO A 57 -8.97 -0.27 -10.33
CA PRO A 57 -8.37 0.98 -10.78
C PRO A 57 -7.16 1.34 -9.92
N GLY A 58 -6.21 2.04 -10.54
CA GLY A 58 -4.94 2.45 -9.92
C GLY A 58 -3.75 1.77 -10.58
N GLY A 59 -2.56 2.11 -10.11
CA GLY A 59 -1.33 1.55 -10.67
C GLY A 59 -0.08 2.05 -9.96
N TRP A 60 1.04 1.43 -10.28
CA TRP A 60 2.35 1.85 -9.78
C TRP A 60 2.75 3.21 -10.35
N ASN A 61 3.30 4.07 -9.49
CA ASN A 61 3.90 5.34 -9.86
C ASN A 61 5.40 5.30 -9.51
N ASP A 62 6.25 5.24 -10.53
CA ASP A 62 7.71 5.15 -10.38
C ASP A 62 8.34 6.40 -9.72
N GLU A 63 7.76 7.58 -9.92
CA GLU A 63 8.26 8.83 -9.33
C GLU A 63 7.99 8.91 -7.83
N LEU A 64 6.88 8.31 -7.39
CA LEU A 64 6.51 8.22 -5.99
C LEU A 64 7.17 7.02 -5.30
N GLY A 65 7.31 5.90 -6.01
CA GLY A 65 7.68 4.61 -5.43
C GLY A 65 6.50 3.94 -4.73
N GLU A 66 5.28 4.20 -5.19
CA GLU A 66 4.04 3.77 -4.54
C GLU A 66 2.98 3.39 -5.58
N TYR A 67 2.03 2.56 -5.19
CA TYR A 67 0.79 2.40 -5.94
C TYR A 67 -0.17 3.55 -5.62
N VAL A 68 -0.85 4.07 -6.63
CA VAL A 68 -1.75 5.21 -6.50
C VAL A 68 -3.08 4.93 -7.20
N LEU A 69 -4.17 5.30 -6.54
CA LEU A 69 -5.51 5.41 -7.11
C LEU A 69 -6.03 6.83 -6.91
N ASP A 70 -6.21 7.55 -8.02
CA ASP A 70 -6.82 8.89 -8.01
C ASP A 70 -8.19 8.85 -7.34
N HIS A 71 -8.44 9.78 -6.41
CA HIS A 71 -9.72 9.87 -5.72
C HIS A 71 -10.88 10.08 -6.70
N GLU A 72 -10.69 10.90 -7.73
CA GLU A 72 -11.69 11.10 -8.78
C GLU A 72 -11.92 9.84 -9.62
N ALA A 73 -10.88 9.06 -9.90
CA ALA A 73 -11.00 7.81 -10.64
C ALA A 73 -11.79 6.76 -9.84
N ALA A 74 -11.57 6.67 -8.52
CA ALA A 74 -12.38 5.85 -7.63
C ALA A 74 -13.85 6.32 -7.59
N ALA A 75 -14.07 7.63 -7.48
CA ALA A 75 -15.39 8.24 -7.33
C ALA A 75 -16.33 8.03 -8.52
N VAL A 76 -15.80 7.84 -9.74
CA VAL A 76 -16.60 7.60 -10.95
C VAL A 76 -16.83 6.12 -11.26
N THR A 77 -16.33 5.21 -10.42
CA THR A 77 -16.65 3.78 -10.54
C THR A 77 -18.10 3.50 -10.17
N GLY A 78 -18.61 2.34 -10.57
CA GLY A 78 -19.98 1.92 -10.19
C GLY A 78 -20.16 1.67 -8.68
N ASN A 79 -19.06 1.48 -7.95
CA ASN A 79 -19.05 1.32 -6.49
C ASN A 79 -17.73 1.86 -5.91
N PRO A 80 -17.66 3.17 -5.61
CA PRO A 80 -16.42 3.83 -5.17
C PRO A 80 -15.79 3.25 -3.92
N GLU A 81 -16.61 2.87 -2.93
CA GLU A 81 -16.13 2.26 -1.69
C GLU A 81 -15.44 0.93 -1.99
N GLN A 82 -16.08 0.07 -2.78
CA GLN A 82 -15.50 -1.22 -3.14
C GLN A 82 -14.23 -1.08 -3.96
N ALA A 83 -14.17 -0.11 -4.89
CA ALA A 83 -12.97 0.13 -5.69
C ALA A 83 -11.75 0.48 -4.82
N VAL A 84 -11.95 1.24 -3.75
CA VAL A 84 -10.88 1.58 -2.79
C VAL A 84 -10.50 0.38 -1.93
N ILE A 85 -11.48 -0.40 -1.46
CA ILE A 85 -11.23 -1.63 -0.70
C ILE A 85 -10.42 -2.63 -1.54
N ASP A 86 -10.82 -2.83 -2.80
CA ASP A 86 -10.14 -3.73 -3.73
C ASP A 86 -8.71 -3.26 -4.01
N PHE A 87 -8.52 -1.96 -4.26
CA PHE A 87 -7.19 -1.36 -4.45
C PHE A 87 -6.27 -1.63 -3.26
N CYS A 88 -6.70 -1.25 -2.05
CA CYS A 88 -5.92 -1.44 -0.84
C CYS A 88 -5.66 -2.92 -0.55
N GLY A 89 -6.68 -3.77 -0.72
CA GLY A 89 -6.61 -5.21 -0.42
C GLY A 89 -5.70 -6.00 -1.37
N GLU A 90 -5.76 -5.70 -2.67
CA GLU A 90 -4.89 -6.33 -3.68
C GLU A 90 -3.41 -6.04 -3.39
N ILE A 91 -3.09 -4.79 -3.07
CA ILE A 91 -1.70 -4.37 -2.84
C ILE A 91 -1.19 -4.85 -1.47
N PHE A 92 -2.04 -4.85 -0.43
CA PHE A 92 -1.71 -5.43 0.86
C PHE A 92 -1.39 -6.93 0.74
N SER A 93 -2.24 -7.67 0.03
CA SER A 93 -2.06 -9.10 -0.23
C SER A 93 -0.80 -9.35 -1.08
N HIS A 94 -0.55 -8.51 -2.07
CA HIS A 94 0.68 -8.55 -2.87
C HIS A 94 1.93 -8.33 -2.02
N ALA A 95 1.92 -7.33 -1.13
CA ALA A 95 3.03 -7.08 -0.21
C ALA A 95 3.31 -8.29 0.68
N CYS A 96 2.27 -8.89 1.26
CA CYS A 96 2.40 -10.10 2.08
C CYS A 96 3.08 -11.25 1.32
N ASN A 97 2.74 -11.42 0.04
CA ASN A 97 3.30 -12.46 -0.81
C ASN A 97 4.75 -12.18 -1.21
N VAL A 98 5.04 -10.97 -1.71
CA VAL A 98 6.39 -10.61 -2.19
C VAL A 98 7.39 -10.55 -1.03
N CYS A 99 6.97 -10.06 0.13
CA CYS A 99 7.82 -10.02 1.32
C CYS A 99 7.93 -11.39 2.03
N ASP A 100 7.32 -12.45 1.48
CA ASP A 100 7.28 -13.80 2.06
C ASP A 100 6.85 -13.79 3.54
N TRP A 101 5.81 -13.02 3.86
CA TRP A 101 5.27 -12.97 5.22
C TRP A 101 4.37 -14.18 5.48
N ASN A 102 3.99 -14.36 6.74
CA ASN A 102 3.01 -15.39 7.09
C ASN A 102 1.71 -15.15 6.28
N PRO A 103 1.25 -16.11 5.46
CA PRO A 103 0.07 -15.93 4.61
C PRO A 103 -1.20 -15.59 5.40
N ALA A 104 -1.28 -15.96 6.69
CA ALA A 104 -2.39 -15.61 7.55
C ALA A 104 -2.52 -14.09 7.80
N LEU A 105 -1.46 -13.31 7.59
CA LEU A 105 -1.50 -11.85 7.76
C LEU A 105 -2.35 -11.16 6.69
N ALA A 106 -2.54 -11.76 5.51
CA ALA A 106 -3.40 -11.18 4.47
C ALA A 106 -4.86 -11.02 4.93
N ALA A 107 -5.32 -11.84 5.89
CA ALA A 107 -6.66 -11.73 6.46
C ALA A 107 -6.88 -10.42 7.24
N SER A 108 -5.82 -9.74 7.67
CA SER A 108 -5.91 -8.40 8.26
C SER A 108 -6.52 -7.37 7.29
N ALA A 109 -6.30 -7.50 5.98
CA ALA A 109 -6.91 -6.62 4.98
C ALA A 109 -8.44 -6.78 4.91
N ALA A 110 -8.96 -7.94 5.30
CA ALA A 110 -10.39 -8.22 5.39
C ALA A 110 -10.99 -7.93 6.77
N GLY A 111 -10.21 -7.34 7.69
CA GLY A 111 -10.64 -7.08 9.07
C GLY A 111 -10.67 -8.33 9.96
N ASP A 112 -10.02 -9.42 9.55
CA ASP A 112 -9.90 -10.68 10.30
C ASP A 112 -8.43 -10.98 10.63
N PRO A 113 -7.76 -10.15 11.47
CA PRO A 113 -6.35 -10.33 11.76
C PRO A 113 -6.08 -11.64 12.51
N PRO A 114 -4.94 -12.30 12.27
CA PRO A 114 -4.57 -13.49 13.02
C PRO A 114 -4.41 -13.17 14.52
N PRO A 115 -4.60 -14.15 15.42
CA PRO A 115 -4.45 -13.94 16.86
C PRO A 115 -3.06 -13.42 17.22
N ILE A 116 -3.00 -12.45 18.14
CA ILE A 116 -1.75 -11.99 18.75
C ILE A 116 -1.17 -13.17 19.55
N ARG A 117 0.08 -13.55 19.23
CA ARG A 117 0.82 -14.59 19.94
C ARG A 117 1.70 -14.01 21.03
#